data_AF-A0A1B9J1Z7-F1
#
_entry.id   AF-A0A1B9J1Z7-F1
#
_cell.length_a   1.000
_cell.length_b   1.000
_cell.length_c   1.000
_cell.angle_alpha   90.00
_cell.angle_beta   90.00
_cell.angle_gamma   90.00
#
_symmetry.space_group_name_H-M   'P 1'
#
loop_
_entity.id
_entity.type
_entity.pdbx_description
1 polymer ?
#
loop_
_entity_poly.entity_id
_entity_poly.type
_entity_poly.pdbx_seq_one_letter_code
_entity_poly.pdbx_strand_id
1 'polypeptide(L)'
;MAPNLHNLLSSLRSPIFQTLSNPTSSRMGTKYLRRRLRGPSIASYYPQLTNPFPSISALNRTHPSNPFAGWQGNPLPSSLTTTNSGKVIMENPVWKNEGNMLRNSELVDEGFEEVTRKRGLGWLADGNEVKRAERVRMRKAAGKGPPKKGQGRRSQMKKK
;
A
#
# COMPACT_ATOMS: atom_id res chain seq x y z
N MET A 1 59.77 -20.35 24.37
CA MET A 1 58.74 -20.56 25.41
C MET A 1 57.83 -21.69 24.94
N ALA A 2 57.67 -22.75 25.73
CA ALA A 2 56.74 -23.82 25.40
C ALA A 2 55.32 -23.24 25.24
N PRO A 3 54.52 -23.68 24.25
CA PRO A 3 53.16 -23.19 24.11
C PRO A 3 52.36 -23.57 25.36
N ASN A 4 51.73 -22.59 26.00
CA ASN A 4 50.80 -22.82 27.11
C ASN A 4 49.78 -23.89 26.67
N LEU A 5 49.58 -24.93 27.49
CA LEU A 5 48.69 -26.06 27.20
C LEU A 5 47.29 -25.61 26.74
N HIS A 6 46.79 -24.52 27.32
CA HIS A 6 45.55 -23.87 26.91
C HIS A 6 45.52 -23.45 25.42
N ASN A 7 46.61 -22.87 24.91
CA ASN A 7 46.70 -22.43 23.52
C ASN A 7 46.79 -23.63 22.56
N LEU A 8 47.47 -24.70 22.97
CA LEU A 8 47.54 -25.96 22.22
C LEU A 8 46.15 -26.60 22.09
N LEU A 9 45.44 -26.75 23.20
CA LEU A 9 44.08 -27.31 23.21
C LEU A 9 43.11 -26.44 22.41
N SER A 10 43.21 -25.11 22.53
CA SER A 10 42.40 -24.18 21.72
C SER A 10 42.69 -24.32 20.23
N SER A 11 43.96 -24.52 19.85
CA SER A 11 44.37 -24.77 18.46
C SER A 11 43.78 -26.08 17.94
N LEU A 12 43.89 -27.18 18.69
CA LEU A 12 43.34 -28.49 18.31
C LEU A 12 41.81 -28.53 18.25
N ARG A 13 41.15 -27.79 19.15
CA ARG A 13 39.69 -27.64 19.16
C ARG A 13 39.19 -26.84 17.96
N SER A 14 39.96 -25.85 17.52
CA SER A 14 39.52 -24.90 16.50
C SER A 14 39.09 -25.53 15.15
N PRO A 15 39.81 -26.51 14.54
CA PRO A 15 39.38 -27.19 13.32
C PRO A 15 38.16 -28.08 13.53
N ILE A 16 38.02 -28.73 14.70
CA ILE A 16 36.88 -29.60 15.01
C ILE A 16 35.56 -28.82 14.95
N PHE A 17 35.55 -27.60 15.48
CA PHE A 17 34.35 -26.76 15.55
C PHE A 17 34.33 -25.60 14.55
N GLN A 18 35.25 -25.59 13.59
CA GLN A 18 35.40 -24.51 12.59
C GLN A 18 35.46 -23.11 13.23
N THR A 19 36.16 -23.01 14.36
CA THR A 19 36.37 -21.74 15.06
C THR A 19 37.76 -21.18 14.77
N LEU A 20 37.97 -19.88 15.00
CA LEU A 20 39.26 -19.23 14.82
C LEU A 20 40.07 -19.25 16.13
N SER A 21 41.31 -19.77 16.09
CA SER A 21 42.27 -19.71 17.19
C SER A 21 43.06 -18.38 17.14
N ASN A 22 43.15 -17.66 18.28
CA ASN A 22 43.89 -16.38 18.38
C ASN A 22 44.86 -16.41 19.58
N PRO A 23 46.02 -17.11 19.48
CA PRO A 23 46.96 -17.28 20.59
C PRO A 23 47.70 -15.98 20.96
N THR A 24 47.77 -15.01 20.05
CA THR A 24 48.45 -13.71 20.25
C THR A 24 47.51 -12.63 20.79
N SER A 25 46.22 -12.94 20.99
CA SER A 25 45.19 -11.96 21.37
C SER A 25 45.13 -10.73 20.47
N SER A 26 45.53 -10.89 19.20
CA SER A 26 45.56 -9.80 18.21
C SER A 26 44.15 -9.38 17.79
N ARG A 27 43.98 -8.12 17.35
CA ARG A 27 42.68 -7.56 16.93
C ARG A 27 42.34 -7.95 15.49
N MET A 28 41.80 -9.15 15.29
CA MET A 28 41.49 -9.71 13.96
C MET A 28 40.13 -9.25 13.37
N GLY A 29 39.39 -8.34 14.01
CA GLY A 29 38.10 -7.85 13.49
C GLY A 29 36.91 -8.84 13.58
N THR A 30 37.09 -10.01 14.20
CA THR A 30 36.05 -11.06 14.35
C THR A 30 34.76 -10.57 15.03
N LYS A 31 34.84 -9.52 15.87
CA LYS A 31 33.67 -8.83 16.46
C LYS A 31 32.68 -8.35 15.40
N TYR A 32 33.18 -7.79 14.31
CA TYR A 32 32.34 -7.24 13.24
C TYR A 32 31.78 -8.35 12.35
N LEU A 33 32.56 -9.38 12.06
CA LEU A 33 32.12 -10.54 11.27
C LEU A 33 31.04 -11.38 11.99
N ARG A 34 31.11 -11.50 13.32
CA ARG A 34 30.10 -12.19 14.13
C ARG A 34 28.79 -11.40 14.26
N ARG A 35 28.81 -10.10 13.97
CA ARG A 35 27.63 -9.25 14.09
C ARG A 35 26.65 -9.58 12.96
N ARG A 36 25.47 -10.09 13.31
CA ARG A 36 24.38 -10.30 12.35
C ARG A 36 23.97 -8.98 11.70
N LEU A 37 23.75 -9.01 10.38
CA LEU A 37 23.24 -7.86 9.63
C LEU A 37 21.86 -7.44 10.15
N ARG A 38 21.63 -6.13 10.25
CA ARG A 38 20.34 -5.53 10.68
C ARG A 38 19.59 -4.83 9.53
N GLY A 39 20.14 -4.88 8.31
CA GLY A 39 19.59 -4.19 7.14
C GLY A 39 18.10 -4.42 6.91
N PRO A 40 17.60 -5.66 6.85
CA PRO A 40 16.18 -5.92 6.60
C PRO A 40 15.25 -5.30 7.66
N SER A 41 15.63 -5.41 8.93
CA SER A 41 14.87 -4.84 10.05
C SER A 41 14.84 -3.32 10.06
N ILE A 42 15.92 -2.67 9.58
CA ILE A 42 15.99 -1.21 9.46
C ILE A 42 15.19 -0.74 8.24
N ALA A 43 15.26 -1.47 7.13
CA ALA A 43 14.52 -1.16 5.92
C ALA A 43 12.99 -1.24 6.12
N SER A 44 12.53 -2.08 7.05
CA SER A 44 11.11 -2.20 7.43
C SER A 44 10.67 -1.23 8.55
N TYR A 45 11.51 -0.26 8.95
CA TYR A 45 11.21 0.61 10.10
C TYR A 45 9.95 1.44 9.90
N TYR A 46 9.82 2.09 8.74
CA TYR A 46 8.54 2.63 8.31
C TYR A 46 7.79 1.52 7.61
N PRO A 47 6.50 1.28 7.94
CA PRO A 47 5.70 0.37 7.14
C PRO A 47 5.75 0.90 5.72
N GLN A 48 6.24 0.08 4.80
CA GLN A 48 6.19 0.49 3.41
C GLN A 48 4.71 0.65 3.08
N LEU A 49 4.32 1.78 2.49
CA LEU A 49 2.97 1.96 1.95
C LEU A 49 2.66 0.98 0.79
N THR A 50 3.56 0.03 0.55
CA THR A 50 3.33 -1.23 -0.14
C THR A 50 2.90 -2.30 0.87
N ASN A 51 1.58 -2.54 0.94
CA ASN A 51 0.86 -3.60 1.64
C ASN A 51 1.16 -3.73 3.16
N PRO A 52 0.18 -3.49 4.06
CA PRO A 52 -1.25 -3.76 3.85
C PRO A 52 -2.11 -2.60 3.32
N PHE A 53 -1.59 -1.37 3.21
CA PHE A 53 -2.40 -0.21 2.76
C PHE A 53 -1.78 0.50 1.54
N PRO A 54 -2.01 -0.01 0.31
CA PRO A 54 -1.66 0.70 -0.92
C PRO A 54 -2.37 2.07 -0.99
N SER A 55 -1.70 3.06 -1.58
CA SER A 55 -2.34 4.36 -1.86
C SER A 55 -3.64 4.18 -2.67
N ILE A 56 -4.66 5.00 -2.41
CA ILE A 56 -5.92 4.97 -3.19
C ILE A 56 -5.67 5.07 -4.69
N SER A 57 -4.66 5.84 -5.11
CA SER A 57 -4.26 5.95 -6.52
C SER A 57 -3.76 4.61 -7.09
N ALA A 58 -2.93 3.89 -6.33
CA ALA A 58 -2.46 2.56 -6.73
C ALA A 58 -3.61 1.55 -6.79
N LEU A 59 -4.52 1.56 -5.80
CA LEU A 59 -5.71 0.71 -5.78
C LEU A 59 -6.62 0.95 -6.98
N ASN A 60 -6.88 2.21 -7.31
CA ASN A 60 -7.67 2.60 -8.46
C ASN A 60 -7.02 2.19 -9.80
N ARG A 61 -5.68 2.08 -9.85
CA ARG A 61 -4.95 1.63 -11.04
C ARG A 61 -4.98 0.11 -11.18
N THR A 62 -4.82 -0.64 -10.09
CA THR A 62 -4.82 -2.12 -10.11
C THR A 62 -6.21 -2.70 -10.24
N HIS A 63 -7.20 -2.06 -9.63
CA HIS A 63 -8.59 -2.46 -9.63
C HIS A 63 -9.41 -1.28 -10.16
N PRO A 64 -9.58 -1.16 -11.49
CA PRO A 64 -10.23 0.00 -12.09
C PRO A 64 -11.76 0.01 -11.91
N SER A 65 -12.37 -1.13 -11.57
CA SER A 65 -13.82 -1.27 -11.41
C SER A 65 -14.17 -1.89 -10.06
N ASN A 66 -15.19 -1.33 -9.42
CA ASN A 66 -15.88 -1.98 -8.33
C ASN A 66 -16.90 -2.98 -8.92
N PRO A 67 -16.76 -4.30 -8.70
CA PRO A 67 -17.75 -5.27 -9.17
C PRO A 67 -19.14 -5.09 -8.52
N PHE A 68 -19.24 -4.29 -7.47
CA PHE A 68 -20.48 -3.96 -6.76
C PHE A 68 -20.96 -2.50 -6.99
N ALA A 69 -20.38 -1.77 -7.96
CA ALA A 69 -20.89 -0.43 -8.31
C ALA A 69 -22.30 -0.52 -8.89
N GLY A 70 -23.23 0.32 -8.44
CA GLY A 70 -24.64 0.23 -8.84
C GLY A 70 -25.42 -0.91 -8.17
N TRP A 71 -24.89 -1.53 -7.11
CA TRP A 71 -25.66 -2.49 -6.32
C TRP A 71 -26.66 -1.74 -5.44
N GLN A 72 -27.86 -1.53 -5.99
CA GLN A 72 -28.97 -0.80 -5.36
C GLN A 72 -29.82 -1.69 -4.44
N GLY A 73 -29.28 -2.81 -3.96
CA GLY A 73 -30.08 -3.85 -3.30
C GLY A 73 -31.02 -4.63 -4.24
N ASN A 74 -30.98 -4.35 -5.54
CA ASN A 74 -31.73 -5.12 -6.53
C ASN A 74 -31.19 -6.56 -6.62
N PRO A 75 -32.07 -7.56 -6.85
CA PRO A 75 -31.66 -8.93 -7.13
C PRO A 75 -30.55 -8.96 -8.18
N LEU A 76 -29.45 -9.67 -7.89
CA LEU A 76 -28.41 -9.91 -8.89
C LEU A 76 -29.07 -10.50 -10.15
N PRO A 77 -28.66 -10.06 -11.34
CA PRO A 77 -29.19 -10.62 -12.59
C PRO A 77 -28.96 -12.14 -12.62
N SER A 78 -29.87 -12.87 -13.26
CA SER A 78 -29.83 -14.34 -13.38
C SER A 78 -28.50 -14.86 -13.94
N SER A 79 -27.81 -14.04 -14.74
CA SER A 79 -26.43 -14.28 -15.19
C SER A 79 -25.55 -13.07 -14.85
N LEU A 80 -24.45 -13.29 -14.13
CA LEU A 80 -23.43 -12.26 -13.91
C LEU A 80 -22.43 -12.26 -15.07
N THR A 81 -22.25 -11.14 -15.74
CA THR A 81 -21.34 -11.01 -16.88
C THR A 81 -20.18 -10.07 -16.60
N THR A 82 -19.03 -10.29 -17.25
CA THR A 82 -17.90 -9.36 -17.22
C THR A 82 -18.21 -8.09 -18.03
N THR A 83 -17.92 -6.91 -17.48
CA THR A 83 -18.27 -5.58 -18.06
C THR A 83 -17.75 -5.34 -19.47
N ASN A 84 -16.58 -5.88 -19.82
CA ASN A 84 -15.93 -5.65 -21.12
C ASN A 84 -16.16 -6.78 -22.14
N SER A 85 -16.38 -8.01 -21.70
CA SER A 85 -16.42 -9.19 -22.59
C SER A 85 -17.78 -9.86 -22.67
N GLY A 86 -18.75 -9.47 -21.83
CA GLY A 86 -20.06 -10.13 -21.74
C GLY A 86 -19.98 -11.59 -21.26
N LYS A 87 -18.79 -12.11 -20.91
CA LYS A 87 -18.61 -13.50 -20.52
C LYS A 87 -19.31 -13.75 -19.19
N VAL A 88 -20.14 -14.78 -19.17
CA VAL A 88 -20.87 -15.23 -17.99
C VAL A 88 -19.87 -15.79 -16.97
N ILE A 89 -19.90 -15.22 -15.77
CA ILE A 89 -19.04 -15.53 -14.63
C ILE A 89 -19.74 -16.53 -13.71
N MET A 90 -21.04 -16.33 -13.50
CA MET A 90 -21.89 -17.22 -12.70
C MET A 90 -23.32 -17.23 -13.28
N GLU A 91 -23.90 -18.42 -13.34
CA GLU A 91 -25.29 -18.66 -13.74
C GLU A 91 -26.11 -19.03 -12.50
N ASN A 92 -27.29 -18.44 -12.37
CA ASN A 92 -28.26 -18.66 -11.29
C ASN A 92 -27.68 -18.44 -9.87
N PRO A 93 -27.24 -17.21 -9.53
CA PRO A 93 -26.83 -16.89 -8.18
C PRO A 93 -28.02 -16.97 -7.21
N VAL A 94 -28.00 -17.96 -6.32
CA VAL A 94 -28.98 -18.16 -5.23
C VAL A 94 -28.82 -17.09 -4.16
N TRP A 95 -29.92 -16.42 -3.79
CA TRP A 95 -29.92 -15.41 -2.73
C TRP A 95 -29.97 -16.08 -1.36
N LYS A 96 -29.11 -15.68 -0.42
CA LYS A 96 -29.10 -16.27 0.94
C LYS A 96 -30.39 -16.05 1.74
N ASN A 97 -31.28 -15.17 1.27
CA ASN A 97 -32.53 -14.76 1.95
C ASN A 97 -33.78 -14.92 1.08
N GLU A 98 -33.71 -15.65 -0.05
CA GLU A 98 -34.87 -15.87 -0.90
C GLU A 98 -35.97 -16.66 -0.14
N GLY A 99 -37.14 -16.04 0.04
CA GLY A 99 -38.30 -16.65 0.72
C GLY A 99 -38.61 -16.13 2.14
N ASN A 100 -37.78 -15.27 2.73
CA ASN A 100 -38.10 -14.63 4.01
C ASN A 100 -38.87 -13.32 3.80
N MET A 101 -40.09 -13.23 4.34
CA MET A 101 -40.94 -12.03 4.34
C MET A 101 -40.44 -11.00 5.37
N LEU A 102 -39.27 -10.41 5.13
CA LEU A 102 -38.73 -9.30 5.93
C LEU A 102 -39.44 -7.99 5.56
N ARG A 103 -39.62 -7.09 6.53
CA ARG A 103 -40.26 -5.78 6.28
C ARG A 103 -39.33 -4.87 5.45
N ASN A 104 -39.88 -3.92 4.69
CA ASN A 104 -39.08 -2.99 3.88
C ASN A 104 -38.00 -2.22 4.68
N SER A 105 -38.27 -1.92 5.96
CA SER A 105 -37.32 -1.29 6.90
C SER A 105 -36.18 -2.20 7.35
N GLU A 106 -36.28 -3.51 7.09
CA GLU A 106 -35.29 -4.54 7.42
C GLU A 106 -34.47 -4.95 6.16
N LEU A 107 -34.86 -4.48 4.98
CA LEU A 107 -34.32 -4.89 3.67
C LEU A 107 -33.14 -4.03 3.18
N VAL A 108 -33.05 -2.78 3.66
CA VAL A 108 -32.02 -1.82 3.24
C VAL A 108 -31.60 -1.03 4.48
N ASP A 109 -30.31 -0.98 4.77
CA ASP A 109 -29.77 0.01 5.71
C ASP A 109 -30.03 1.41 5.11
N GLU A 110 -31.07 2.10 5.59
CA GLU A 110 -31.37 3.47 5.19
C GLU A 110 -30.16 4.36 5.50
N GLY A 111 -29.44 4.82 4.46
CA GLY A 111 -28.33 5.75 4.67
C GLY A 111 -27.26 5.84 3.58
N PHE A 112 -27.23 4.94 2.59
CA PHE A 112 -26.22 4.99 1.53
C PHE A 112 -26.82 5.34 0.17
N GLU A 113 -26.97 6.63 -0.13
CA GLU A 113 -27.16 7.09 -1.51
C GLU A 113 -25.83 7.03 -2.28
N GLU A 114 -25.82 6.36 -3.43
CA GLU A 114 -24.63 6.26 -4.27
C GLU A 114 -24.33 7.60 -4.96
N VAL A 115 -23.17 8.19 -4.64
CA VAL A 115 -22.72 9.45 -5.24
C VAL A 115 -22.40 9.25 -6.73
N THR A 116 -23.03 10.06 -7.60
CA THR A 116 -22.77 10.05 -9.05
C THR A 116 -21.29 10.28 -9.34
N ARG A 117 -20.63 9.36 -10.06
CA ARG A 117 -19.18 9.38 -10.27
C ARG A 117 -18.77 10.25 -11.47
N LYS A 118 -17.62 10.92 -11.34
CA LYS A 118 -16.97 11.61 -12.47
C LYS A 118 -16.18 10.60 -13.31
N ARG A 119 -16.43 10.57 -14.62
CA ARG A 119 -15.70 9.76 -15.59
C ARG A 119 -14.18 10.02 -15.47
N GLY A 120 -13.40 8.96 -15.24
CA GLY A 120 -11.93 9.04 -15.12
C GLY A 120 -11.36 9.14 -13.69
N LEU A 121 -12.20 9.25 -12.65
CA LEU A 121 -11.79 8.92 -11.28
C LEU A 121 -11.99 7.41 -11.05
N GLY A 122 -11.03 6.76 -10.41
CA GLY A 122 -11.20 5.36 -10.01
C GLY A 122 -12.34 5.18 -9.02
N TRP A 123 -12.69 3.93 -8.71
CA TRP A 123 -13.89 3.63 -7.92
C TRP A 123 -13.76 3.97 -6.43
N LEU A 124 -12.54 4.08 -5.87
CA LEU A 124 -12.29 4.64 -4.54
C LEU A 124 -12.12 6.17 -4.63
N ALA A 125 -12.97 6.91 -3.92
CA ALA A 125 -12.80 8.35 -3.74
C ALA A 125 -11.83 8.66 -2.60
N ASP A 126 -10.89 9.57 -2.82
CA ASP A 126 -10.05 10.15 -1.75
C ASP A 126 -10.66 11.49 -1.29
N GLY A 127 -11.32 11.48 -0.13
CA GLY A 127 -12.01 12.65 0.41
C GLY A 127 -11.09 13.84 0.68
N ASN A 128 -9.82 13.59 1.04
CA ASN A 128 -8.84 14.67 1.24
C ASN A 128 -8.46 15.32 -0.09
N GLU A 129 -8.31 14.50 -1.13
CA GLU A 129 -8.00 14.97 -2.47
C GLU A 129 -9.15 15.77 -3.08
N VAL A 130 -10.40 15.35 -2.85
CA VAL A 130 -11.61 16.11 -3.25
C VAL A 130 -11.62 17.49 -2.59
N LYS A 131 -11.45 17.56 -1.27
CA LYS A 131 -11.37 18.84 -0.52
C LYS A 131 -10.24 19.72 -1.01
N ARG A 132 -9.07 19.13 -1.32
CA ARG A 132 -7.91 19.85 -1.87
C ARG A 132 -8.25 20.45 -3.24
N ALA A 133 -8.87 19.67 -4.13
CA ALA A 133 -9.26 20.10 -5.47
C ALA A 133 -10.26 21.26 -5.43
N GLU A 134 -11.26 21.21 -4.55
CA GLU A 134 -12.22 22.29 -4.35
C GLU A 134 -11.56 23.55 -3.81
N ARG A 135 -10.69 23.42 -2.79
CA ARG A 135 -9.91 24.55 -2.25
C ARG A 135 -9.06 25.22 -3.33
N VAL A 136 -8.42 24.43 -4.20
CA VAL A 136 -7.64 24.95 -5.32
C VAL A 136 -8.54 25.64 -6.34
N ARG A 137 -9.72 25.10 -6.66
CA ARG A 137 -10.71 25.72 -7.54
C ARG A 137 -11.13 27.10 -7.02
N MET A 138 -11.50 27.19 -5.74
CA MET A 138 -11.91 28.45 -5.10
C MET A 138 -10.78 29.49 -5.13
N ARG A 139 -9.54 29.09 -4.79
CA ARG A 139 -8.38 30.00 -4.86
C ARG A 139 -8.09 30.48 -6.26
N LYS A 140 -8.18 29.60 -7.27
CA LYS A 140 -8.02 29.98 -8.68
C LYS A 140 -9.09 30.98 -9.13
N ALA A 141 -10.35 30.75 -8.74
CA ALA A 141 -11.45 31.68 -9.04
C ALA A 141 -11.20 33.06 -8.40
N ALA A 142 -10.63 33.11 -7.21
CA ALA A 142 -10.23 34.35 -6.53
C ALA A 142 -8.93 34.97 -7.06
N GLY A 143 -8.31 34.44 -8.13
CA GLY A 143 -7.01 34.90 -8.64
C GLY A 143 -5.81 34.60 -7.73
N LYS A 144 -6.03 33.94 -6.59
CA LYS A 144 -5.02 33.55 -5.58
C LYS A 144 -4.58 32.09 -5.74
N GLY A 145 -4.74 31.56 -6.96
CA GLY A 145 -4.31 30.21 -7.31
C GLY A 145 -2.77 30.11 -7.36
N PRO A 146 -2.21 28.89 -7.24
CA PRO A 146 -0.79 28.69 -7.46
C PRO A 146 -0.42 29.06 -8.91
N PRO A 147 0.66 29.83 -9.13
CA PRO A 147 1.11 30.17 -10.48
C PRO A 147 1.64 28.95 -11.23
N LYS A 148 1.67 29.01 -12.56
CA LYS A 148 2.33 27.98 -13.38
C LYS A 148 3.82 27.92 -13.03
N LYS A 149 4.42 26.71 -13.10
CA LYS A 149 5.86 26.52 -12.90
C LYS A 149 6.64 27.48 -13.82
N GLY A 150 7.59 28.22 -13.26
CA GLY A 150 8.37 29.22 -14.01
C GLY A 150 7.69 30.57 -14.24
N GLN A 151 6.45 30.78 -13.77
CA GLN A 151 5.76 32.09 -13.81
C GLN A 151 5.63 32.75 -12.43
N GLY A 152 6.42 32.29 -11.45
CA GLY A 152 6.44 32.89 -10.12
C GLY A 152 6.99 34.32 -10.13
N ARG A 153 6.76 35.07 -9.06
CA ARG A 153 7.14 36.49 -8.96
C ARG A 153 8.61 36.75 -9.31
N ARG A 154 9.51 35.87 -8.88
CA ARG A 154 10.96 35.97 -9.12
C ARG A 154 11.35 35.81 -10.60
N SER A 155 10.63 35.01 -11.39
CA SER A 155 10.93 34.83 -12.81
C SER A 155 10.39 35.98 -13.67
N GLN A 156 9.35 36.68 -13.21
CA GLN A 156 8.86 37.91 -13.83
C GLN A 156 9.80 39.09 -13.57
N MET A 157 10.39 39.18 -12.37
CA MET A 157 11.32 40.27 -12.01
C MET A 157 12.63 40.26 -12.80
N LYS A 158 13.09 39.10 -13.31
CA LYS A 158 14.30 39.00 -14.16
C LYS A 158 14.05 39.34 -15.64
N LYS A 159 12.78 39.57 -16.04
CA LYS A 159 12.42 39.96 -17.42
C LYS A 159 12.32 41.48 -17.61
N LYS A 160 12.44 42.25 -16.53
CA LYS A 160 12.69 43.69 -16.55
C LYS A 160 14.17 43.93 -16.35
#